data_AF-J6UCF8-F1
#
_entry.id   AF-J6UCF8-F1
#
_cell.length_a   1.000
_cell.length_b   1.000
_cell.length_c   1.000
_cell.angle_alpha   90.00
_cell.angle_beta   90.00
_cell.angle_gamma   90.00
#
_symmetry.space_group_name_H-M   'P 1'
#
loop_
_entity.id
_entity.type
_entity.pdbx_description
1 polymer ?
#
loop_
_entity_poly.entity_id
_entity_poly.type
_entity_poly.pdbx_seq_one_letter_code
_entity_poly.pdbx_strand_id
1 'polypeptide(L)'
;MKTTLTLDDDVAAALERVRTERGTTLDQAANDALRHGLARMGGSPERAGSFETRSVSLGRALIDVSNVHDAIAAAEGDAAT
;
A
#
# COMPACT_ATOMS: atom_id res chain seq x y z
N MET A 1 7.04 -20.66 23.88
CA MET A 1 8.35 -20.82 24.55
C MET A 1 8.32 -19.99 25.83
N LYS A 2 9.10 -20.32 26.88
CA LYS A 2 9.21 -19.47 28.07
C LYS A 2 10.46 -18.61 27.96
N THR A 3 10.26 -17.30 27.90
CA THR A 3 11.33 -16.31 27.72
C THR A 3 11.15 -15.19 28.74
N THR A 4 12.26 -14.61 29.20
CA THR A 4 12.28 -13.38 29.98
C THR A 4 12.76 -12.25 29.07
N LEU A 5 12.00 -11.16 29.01
CA LEU A 5 12.30 -9.98 28.20
C LEU A 5 12.23 -8.75 29.12
N THR A 6 13.18 -7.83 28.95
CA THR A 6 13.13 -6.50 29.56
C THR A 6 12.37 -5.56 28.62
N LEU A 7 11.40 -4.82 29.14
CA LEU A 7 10.61 -3.83 28.40
C LEU A 7 10.94 -2.43 28.90
N ASP A 8 10.98 -1.46 27.99
CA ASP A 8 11.02 -0.05 28.35
C ASP A 8 9.70 0.38 29.02
N ASP A 9 9.76 1.41 29.86
CA ASP A 9 8.62 1.87 30.67
C ASP A 9 7.40 2.25 29.83
N ASP A 10 7.62 2.84 28.65
CA ASP A 10 6.57 3.22 27.71
C ASP A 10 5.90 2.00 27.06
N VAL A 11 6.69 0.99 26.69
CA VAL A 11 6.19 -0.27 26.14
C VAL A 11 5.39 -1.03 27.20
N ALA A 12 5.88 -1.09 28.45
CA ALA A 12 5.16 -1.72 29.55
C ALA A 12 3.80 -1.03 29.81
N ALA A 13 3.77 0.31 29.83
CA ALA A 13 2.55 1.09 30.01
C ALA A 13 1.56 0.90 28.85
N ALA A 14 2.05 0.83 27.61
CA ALA A 14 1.22 0.55 26.44
C ALA A 14 0.60 -0.86 26.50
N LEU A 15 1.38 -1.86 26.91
CA LEU A 15 0.93 -3.23 27.02
C LEU A 15 -0.13 -3.41 28.12
N GLU A 16 0.04 -2.73 29.26
CA GLU A 16 -0.94 -2.70 30.35
C GLU A 16 -2.28 -2.11 29.90
N ARG A 17 -2.22 -1.04 29.10
CA ARG A 17 -3.42 -0.41 28.52
C ARG A 17 -4.18 -1.38 27.62
N VAL A 18 -3.48 -2.03 26.69
CA VAL A 18 -4.07 -3.05 25.80
C VAL A 18 -4.68 -4.19 26.61
N ARG A 19 -3.99 -4.64 27.66
CA ARG A 19 -4.48 -5.71 28.54
C ARG A 19 -5.80 -5.30 29.21
N THR A 20 -5.87 -4.08 29.74
CA THR A 20 -7.05 -3.55 30.42
C THR A 20 -8.23 -3.35 29.47
N GLU A 21 -7.97 -2.80 28.28
CA GLU A 21 -9.01 -2.55 27.27
C GLU A 21 -9.61 -3.83 26.70
N ARG A 22 -8.80 -4.88 26.53
CA ARG A 22 -9.21 -6.15 25.90
C ARG A 22 -9.56 -7.24 26.91
N GLY A 23 -9.30 -7.05 28.19
CA GLY A 23 -9.53 -8.05 29.24
C GLY A 23 -8.71 -9.33 29.07
N THR A 24 -7.51 -9.25 28.47
CA THR A 24 -6.65 -10.41 28.19
C THR A 24 -5.59 -10.62 29.26
N THR A 25 -4.85 -11.73 29.21
CA THR A 25 -3.66 -11.90 30.06
C THR A 25 -2.45 -11.15 29.50
N LEU A 26 -1.39 -10.96 30.31
CA LEU A 26 -0.14 -10.34 29.88
C LEU A 26 0.52 -11.14 28.75
N ASP A 27 0.53 -12.46 28.85
CA ASP A 27 1.11 -13.35 27.83
C ASP A 27 0.35 -13.27 26.51
N GLN A 28 -0.99 -13.22 26.55
CA GLN A 28 -1.81 -13.03 25.35
C GLN A 28 -1.53 -11.68 24.69
N ALA A 29 -1.58 -10.59 25.47
CA ALA A 29 -1.33 -9.25 24.97
C ALA A 29 0.08 -9.12 24.37
N ALA A 30 1.10 -9.66 25.05
CA ALA A 30 2.48 -9.62 24.60
C ALA A 30 2.66 -10.40 23.29
N ASN A 31 2.15 -11.63 23.21
CA ASN A 31 2.28 -12.45 22.01
C ASN A 31 1.54 -11.83 20.81
N ASP A 32 0.35 -11.28 21.01
CA ASP A 32 -0.40 -10.64 19.93
C ASP A 32 0.32 -9.38 19.43
N ALA A 33 0.79 -8.53 20.34
CA ALA A 33 1.58 -7.35 19.98
C ALA A 33 2.85 -7.73 19.20
N LEU A 34 3.59 -8.74 19.66
CA LEU A 34 4.78 -9.23 18.99
C LEU A 34 4.48 -9.82 17.62
N ARG A 35 3.40 -10.61 17.46
CA ARG A 35 3.00 -11.16 16.15
C ARG A 35 2.71 -10.04 15.15
N HIS A 36 1.91 -9.05 15.56
CA HIS A 36 1.59 -7.92 14.70
C HIS A 36 2.82 -7.06 14.38
N GLY A 37 3.68 -6.81 15.37
CA GLY A 37 4.92 -6.07 15.19
C GLY A 37 5.88 -6.79 14.25
N LEU A 38 6.13 -8.08 14.48
CA LEU A 38 7.02 -8.91 13.66
C LEU A 38 6.50 -9.10 12.23
N ALA A 39 5.18 -9.24 12.04
CA ALA A 39 4.60 -9.27 10.69
C ALA A 39 4.87 -7.97 9.93
N ARG A 40 4.76 -6.82 10.62
CA ARG A 40 5.03 -5.50 10.04
C ARG A 40 6.52 -5.23 9.81
N MET A 41 7.39 -5.76 10.67
CA MET A 41 8.85 -5.62 10.56
C MET A 41 9.44 -6.58 9.51
N GLY A 42 8.89 -7.80 9.41
CA GLY A 42 9.37 -8.86 8.53
C GLY A 42 8.80 -8.81 7.12
N GLY A 43 7.71 -8.06 6.91
CA GLY A 43 7.29 -7.70 5.57
C GLY A 43 8.31 -6.76 4.96
N SER A 44 9.05 -7.22 3.94
CA SER A 44 9.32 -6.30 2.81
C SER A 44 7.95 -5.69 2.51
N PRO A 45 7.80 -4.35 2.37
CA PRO A 45 6.52 -3.81 1.97
C PRO A 45 6.14 -4.66 0.76
N GLU A 46 5.06 -5.45 0.88
CA GLU A 46 4.45 -6.00 -0.32
C GLU A 46 4.34 -4.74 -1.15
N ARG A 47 5.13 -4.67 -2.23
CA ARG A 47 4.88 -3.66 -3.24
C ARG A 47 3.46 -4.00 -3.60
N ALA A 48 2.50 -3.30 -2.99
CA ALA A 48 1.12 -3.35 -3.39
C ALA A 48 1.26 -3.13 -4.87
N GLY A 49 1.05 -4.21 -5.65
CA GLY A 49 1.48 -4.26 -7.04
C GLY A 49 1.04 -2.94 -7.64
N SER A 50 1.98 -2.18 -8.23
CA SER A 50 1.70 -0.82 -8.70
C SER A 50 0.33 -0.84 -9.35
N PHE A 51 -0.60 -0.02 -8.88
CA PHE A 51 -1.94 -0.03 -9.44
C PHE A 51 -1.83 0.25 -10.94
N GLU A 52 -2.12 -0.75 -11.77
CA GLU A 52 -2.08 -0.63 -13.22
C GLU A 52 -3.51 -0.41 -13.73
N THR A 53 -3.72 0.70 -14.43
CA THR A 53 -4.96 0.93 -15.16
C THR A 53 -5.08 -0.09 -16.28
N ARG A 54 -6.14 -0.90 -16.26
CA ARG A 54 -6.42 -1.83 -17.35
C ARG A 54 -6.65 -1.06 -18.65
N SER A 55 -5.79 -1.28 -19.64
CA SER A 55 -6.00 -0.73 -20.97
C SER A 55 -7.13 -1.46 -21.68
N VAL A 56 -7.89 -0.71 -22.48
CA VAL A 56 -8.91 -1.26 -23.39
C VAL A 56 -8.59 -0.81 -24.80
N SER A 57 -8.88 -1.67 -25.78
CA SER A 57 -8.72 -1.31 -27.19
C SER A 57 -9.83 -0.34 -27.59
N LEU A 58 -9.43 0.86 -28.02
CA LEU A 58 -10.34 1.86 -28.60
C LEU A 58 -10.44 1.73 -30.14
N GLY A 59 -9.78 0.73 -30.73
CA GLY A 59 -9.65 0.59 -32.17
C GLY A 59 -8.55 1.48 -32.76
N ARG A 60 -8.58 1.67 -34.09
CA ARG A 60 -7.64 2.52 -34.80
C ARG A 60 -8.01 4.00 -34.60
N ALA A 61 -7.03 4.82 -34.25
CA ALA A 61 -7.22 6.27 -34.15
C ALA A 61 -7.56 6.87 -35.53
N LEU A 62 -8.55 7.77 -35.56
CA LEU A 62 -8.95 8.49 -36.79
C LEU A 62 -7.87 9.46 -37.27
N ILE A 63 -7.11 10.01 -36.32
CA ILE A 63 -5.98 10.91 -36.52
C ILE A 63 -4.83 10.36 -35.66
N ASP A 64 -3.61 10.40 -36.18
CA ASP A 64 -2.43 9.98 -35.41
C ASP A 64 -2.10 11.00 -34.32
N VAL A 65 -2.47 10.68 -33.07
CA VAL A 65 -2.23 11.53 -31.90
C VAL A 65 -0.82 11.38 -31.31
N SER A 66 0.04 10.52 -31.90
CA SER A 66 1.43 10.41 -31.48
C SER A 66 2.30 11.55 -32.03
N ASN A 67 1.92 12.13 -33.16
CA ASN A 67 2.47 13.40 -33.66
C ASN A 67 1.51 14.55 -33.35
N VAL A 68 1.82 15.28 -32.28
CA VAL A 68 0.97 16.37 -31.77
C VAL A 68 0.76 17.49 -32.79
N HIS A 69 1.78 17.82 -33.60
CA HIS A 69 1.68 18.90 -34.58
C HIS A 69 0.65 18.59 -35.67
N ASP A 70 0.78 17.42 -36.29
CA ASP A 70 -0.12 16.98 -37.36
C ASP A 70 -1.54 16.74 -36.83
N ALA A 71 -1.66 16.25 -35.59
CA ALA A 71 -2.96 16.01 -34.96
C ALA A 71 -3.75 17.31 -34.74
N ILE A 72 -3.07 18.39 -34.32
CA ILE A 72 -3.70 19.71 -34.14
C ILE A 72 -4.09 20.28 -35.50
N ALA A 73 -3.21 20.26 -36.49
CA ALA A 73 -3.52 20.74 -37.84
C ALA A 73 -4.73 20.02 -38.45
N ALA A 74 -4.82 18.69 -38.30
CA ALA A 74 -5.98 17.92 -38.74
C ALA A 74 -7.27 18.27 -37.99
N ALA A 75 -7.19 18.56 -36.69
CA ALA A 75 -8.34 18.99 -35.89
C ALA A 75 -8.83 20.41 -36.24
N GLU A 76 -7.91 21.30 -36.67
CA GLU A 76 -8.21 22.66 -37.12
C GLU A 76 -8.73 22.71 -38.56
N GLY A 77 -8.68 21.59 -39.29
CA GLY A 77 -9.14 21.49 -40.68
C GLY A 77 -8.08 21.83 -41.73
N ASP A 78 -6.82 21.96 -41.32
CA ASP A 78 -5.67 22.29 -42.17
C ASP A 78 -5.08 21.04 -42.87
N ALA A 79 -5.63 19.86 -42.62
CA ALA A 79 -5.23 18.64 -43.31
C ALA A 79 -5.59 18.73 -44.80
N ALA A 80 -4.57 18.99 -45.62
CA ALA A 80 -4.63 18.99 -47.07
C ALA A 80 -5.34 17.74 -47.63
N THR A 81 -6.17 17.98 -48.65
CA THR A 81 -6.72 16.97 -49.58
C THR A 81 -5.68 15.98 -50.09
#